data_AF-A0A7X8FG20-F1
#
_entry.id   AF-A0A7X8FG20-F1
#
_cell.length_a   1.000
_cell.length_b   1.000
_cell.length_c   1.000
_cell.angle_alpha   90.00
_cell.angle_beta   90.00
_cell.angle_gamma   90.00
#
_symmetry.space_group_name_H-M   'P 1'
#
loop_
_entity.id
_entity.type
_entity.pdbx_description
1 polymer ?
#
loop_
_entity_poly.entity_id
_entity_poly.type
_entity_poly.pdbx_seq_one_letter_code
_entity_poly.pdbx_strand_id
1 'polypeptide(L)'
;MSGIFQNIRKYLFLLFVAAVPGLNAQILSDTAAIKLLKEGVDDIYGFRFSEARLIGRELSRAYPGHPVLFLYEGMLTYWSNHPLTPSSKASEVFEKDMTECIRIAERDQNPDNYAEYLLANLGARGMLLLYYADNNLQSKINPMVISTYRYVRESFNYSTVFPDFNFFTGLYNYYREAYPEAHPIYKVLAFLFPKGDKVKGIA
;
A
#
# COMPACT_ATOMS: atom_id res chain seq x y z
N MET A 1 4.69 -57.12 33.50
CA MET A 1 5.16 -56.12 32.50
C MET A 1 4.06 -55.09 32.22
N SER A 2 3.65 -54.31 33.23
CA SER A 2 2.47 -53.42 33.13
C SER A 2 2.68 -52.01 33.70
N GLY A 3 3.92 -51.62 34.03
CA GLY A 3 4.21 -50.33 34.68
C GLY A 3 4.82 -49.24 33.79
N ILE A 4 5.30 -49.58 32.58
CA ILE A 4 6.11 -48.64 31.77
C ILE A 4 5.25 -47.89 30.74
N PHE A 5 4.13 -48.46 30.28
CA PHE A 5 3.32 -47.87 29.21
C PHE A 5 2.24 -46.88 29.67
N GLN A 6 1.94 -46.79 30.97
CA GLN A 6 0.91 -45.85 31.46
C GLN A 6 1.43 -44.43 31.77
N ASN A 7 2.75 -44.24 31.91
CA ASN A 7 3.32 -42.91 32.17
C ASN A 7 3.62 -42.10 30.90
N ILE A 8 3.57 -42.70 29.72
CA ILE A 8 3.81 -41.99 28.45
C ILE A 8 2.60 -41.13 28.04
N ARG A 9 1.39 -41.46 28.53
CA ARG A 9 0.15 -40.76 28.17
C ARG A 9 -0.07 -39.44 28.93
N LYS A 10 0.69 -39.17 30.01
CA LYS A 10 0.60 -37.92 30.79
C LYS A 10 1.54 -36.81 30.34
N TYR A 11 2.55 -37.10 29.51
CA TYR A 11 3.53 -36.11 29.05
C TYR A 11 3.36 -35.68 27.57
N LEU A 12 2.33 -36.18 26.89
CA LEU A 12 2.01 -35.84 25.49
C LEU A 12 1.06 -34.64 25.36
N PHE A 13 1.00 -33.77 26.38
CA PHE A 13 0.06 -32.65 26.45
C PHE A 13 0.72 -31.28 26.63
N LEU A 14 1.98 -31.13 26.20
CA LEU A 14 2.75 -29.90 26.46
C LEU A 14 3.64 -29.43 25.30
N LEU A 15 3.15 -29.53 24.06
CA LEU A 15 3.79 -28.87 22.92
C LEU A 15 2.76 -28.53 21.82
N PHE A 16 1.69 -27.86 22.21
CA PHE A 16 1.03 -26.91 21.30
C PHE A 16 1.66 -25.56 21.58
N VAL A 17 2.90 -25.36 21.11
CA VAL A 17 3.32 -24.00 20.74
C VAL A 17 2.34 -23.64 19.64
N ALA A 18 1.31 -22.89 19.98
CA ALA A 18 0.55 -22.18 18.98
C ALA A 18 1.59 -21.40 18.18
N ALA A 19 1.86 -21.84 16.95
CA ALA A 19 2.38 -20.95 15.94
C ALA A 19 1.32 -19.85 15.86
N VAL A 20 1.54 -18.77 16.62
CA VAL A 20 0.73 -17.56 16.50
C VAL A 20 0.83 -17.22 15.02
N PRO A 21 -0.29 -17.27 14.27
CA PRO A 21 -0.27 -16.85 12.88
C PRO A 21 0.35 -15.45 12.88
N GLY A 22 1.42 -15.27 12.12
CA GLY A 22 2.37 -14.19 12.34
C GLY A 22 1.68 -12.83 12.50
N LEU A 23 2.09 -12.07 13.52
CA LEU A 23 1.74 -10.65 13.69
C LEU A 23 2.00 -9.83 12.41
N ASN A 24 2.78 -10.34 11.46
CA ASN A 24 3.13 -9.69 10.20
C ASN A 24 1.98 -9.54 9.20
N ALA A 25 0.80 -10.11 9.41
CA ALA A 25 -0.19 -10.23 8.34
C ALA A 25 -1.09 -9.00 8.13
N GLN A 26 -1.37 -8.21 9.19
CA GLN A 26 -2.38 -7.14 9.14
C GLN A 26 -2.01 -5.92 10.00
N ILE A 27 -1.03 -5.13 9.58
CA ILE A 27 -0.62 -3.89 10.28
C ILE A 27 -1.76 -2.88 10.40
N LEU A 28 -2.71 -2.87 9.44
CA LEU A 28 -3.86 -1.97 9.45
C LEU A 28 -5.05 -2.52 10.26
N SER A 29 -4.88 -3.68 10.91
CA SER A 29 -5.83 -4.19 11.91
C SER A 29 -5.32 -4.00 13.34
N ASP A 30 -4.02 -3.70 13.52
CA ASP A 30 -3.46 -3.33 14.82
C ASP A 30 -3.71 -1.85 15.11
N THR A 31 -4.54 -1.57 16.12
CA THR A 31 -4.89 -0.20 16.53
C THR A 31 -3.66 0.61 16.98
N ALA A 32 -2.67 -0.02 17.61
CA ALA A 32 -1.45 0.67 18.02
C ALA A 32 -0.60 1.03 16.79
N ALA A 33 -0.44 0.10 15.85
CA ALA A 33 0.28 0.34 14.61
C ALA A 33 -0.41 1.41 13.74
N ILE A 34 -1.74 1.40 13.61
CA ILE A 34 -2.50 2.43 12.89
C ILE A 34 -2.28 3.81 13.53
N LYS A 35 -2.28 3.91 14.86
CA LYS A 35 -2.03 5.17 15.56
C LYS A 35 -0.64 5.71 15.22
N LEU A 36 0.38 4.86 15.30
CA LEU A 36 1.75 5.22 14.94
C LEU A 36 1.86 5.60 13.46
N LEU A 37 1.25 4.85 12.55
CA LEU A 37 1.24 5.17 11.11
C LEU A 37 0.62 6.54 10.85
N LYS A 38 -0.51 6.86 11.49
CA LYS A 38 -1.15 8.18 11.38
C LYS A 38 -0.24 9.30 11.88
N GLU A 39 0.31 9.14 13.08
CA GLU A 39 1.27 10.11 13.65
C GLU A 39 2.49 10.30 12.73
N GLY A 40 3.05 9.21 12.20
CA GLY A 40 4.19 9.26 11.30
C GLY A 40 3.88 9.92 9.95
N VAL A 41 2.71 9.64 9.37
CA VAL A 41 2.26 10.29 8.13
C VAL A 41 1.98 11.78 8.37
N ASP A 42 1.38 12.15 9.50
CA ASP A 42 1.19 13.55 9.91
C ASP A 42 2.53 14.26 10.13
N ASP A 43 3.55 13.55 10.62
CA ASP A 43 4.91 14.05 10.74
C ASP A 43 5.58 14.24 9.37
N ILE A 44 5.39 13.31 8.42
CA ILE A 44 5.90 13.44 7.04
C ILE A 44 5.31 14.68 6.37
N TYR A 45 3.98 14.83 6.36
CA TYR A 45 3.32 15.99 5.77
C TYR A 45 3.57 17.28 6.57
N GLY A 46 3.82 17.17 7.87
CA GLY A 46 4.21 18.26 8.75
C GLY A 46 5.70 18.61 8.72
N PHE A 47 6.49 17.99 7.83
CA PHE A 47 7.95 18.19 7.69
C PHE A 47 8.77 17.87 8.97
N ARG A 48 8.21 17.08 9.89
CA ARG A 48 8.85 16.57 11.12
C ARG A 48 9.54 15.23 10.84
N PHE A 49 10.53 15.25 9.95
CA PHE A 49 11.11 14.02 9.41
C PHE A 49 11.93 13.21 10.43
N SER A 50 12.43 13.84 11.49
CA SER A 50 13.18 13.14 12.53
C SER A 50 12.26 12.24 13.37
N GLU A 51 11.06 12.75 13.67
CA GLU A 51 9.97 12.11 14.38
C GLU A 51 9.37 10.99 13.53
N ALA A 52 9.07 11.27 12.26
CA ALA A 52 8.63 10.26 11.29
C ALA A 52 9.63 9.08 11.19
N ARG A 53 10.94 9.36 11.21
CA ARG A 53 11.98 8.31 11.19
C ARG A 53 12.02 7.48 12.48
N LEU A 54 11.68 8.05 13.63
CA LEU A 54 11.58 7.29 14.88
C LEU A 54 10.43 6.30 14.80
N ILE A 55 9.27 6.76 14.34
CA ILE A 55 8.08 5.93 14.13
C ILE A 55 8.34 4.81 13.12
N GLY A 56 8.95 5.12 11.97
CA GLY A 56 9.30 4.12 10.94
C GLY A 56 10.19 3.00 11.49
N ARG A 57 11.18 3.35 12.33
CA ARG A 57 12.03 2.35 13.01
C ARG A 57 11.27 1.49 14.02
N GLU A 58 10.32 2.07 14.75
CA GLU A 58 9.48 1.33 15.70
C GLU A 58 8.60 0.32 14.97
N LEU A 59 7.87 0.78 13.95
CA LEU A 59 7.01 -0.06 13.12
C LEU A 59 7.81 -1.17 12.41
N SER A 60 9.01 -0.86 11.91
CA SER A 60 9.87 -1.83 11.24
C SER A 60 10.37 -2.96 12.14
N ARG A 61 10.46 -2.73 13.46
CA ARG A 61 10.79 -3.79 14.42
C ARG A 61 9.60 -4.71 14.67
N ALA A 62 8.40 -4.16 14.69
CA ALA A 62 7.17 -4.91 14.95
C ALA A 62 6.65 -5.66 13.71
N TYR A 63 6.80 -5.07 12.52
CA TYR A 63 6.27 -5.57 11.25
C TYR A 63 7.35 -5.67 10.16
N PRO A 64 8.45 -6.41 10.39
CA PRO A 64 9.59 -6.43 9.48
C PRO A 64 9.20 -6.91 8.08
N GLY A 65 9.47 -6.07 7.07
CA GLY A 65 9.24 -6.39 5.66
C GLY A 65 7.79 -6.28 5.20
N HIS A 66 6.90 -5.68 5.99
CA HIS A 66 5.52 -5.45 5.59
C HIS A 66 5.41 -4.38 4.48
N PRO A 67 4.58 -4.56 3.42
CA PRO A 67 4.51 -3.64 2.28
C PRO A 67 4.18 -2.19 2.67
N VAL A 68 3.32 -1.99 3.69
CA VAL A 68 2.98 -0.64 4.20
C VAL A 68 4.22 0.12 4.68
N LEU A 69 5.24 -0.56 5.21
CA LEU A 69 6.44 0.12 5.69
C LEU A 69 7.33 0.61 4.55
N PHE A 70 7.37 -0.13 3.43
CA PHE A 70 8.05 0.36 2.22
C PHE A 70 7.32 1.58 1.63
N LEU A 71 5.98 1.58 1.66
CA LEU A 71 5.20 2.77 1.29
C LEU A 71 5.55 3.96 2.20
N TYR A 72 5.53 3.75 3.51
CA TYR A 72 5.86 4.77 4.51
C TYR A 72 7.28 5.36 4.32
N GLU A 73 8.29 4.52 4.20
CA GLU A 73 9.68 4.96 4.00
C GLU A 73 9.88 5.67 2.65
N GLY A 74 9.19 5.24 1.60
CA GLY A 74 9.21 5.96 0.32
C GLY A 74 8.51 7.31 0.39
N MET A 75 7.38 7.44 1.10
CA MET A 75 6.75 8.73 1.36
C MET A 75 7.72 9.67 2.09
N LEU A 76 8.35 9.18 3.16
CA LEU A 76 9.37 9.92 3.89
C LEU A 76 10.54 10.35 2.99
N THR A 77 11.03 9.46 2.14
CA THR A 77 12.12 9.75 1.19
C THR A 77 11.70 10.82 0.19
N TYR A 78 10.52 10.70 -0.42
CA TYR A 78 10.01 11.66 -1.39
C TYR A 78 9.85 13.05 -0.77
N TRP A 79 9.18 13.17 0.37
CA TRP A 79 8.89 14.47 0.99
C TRP A 79 10.10 15.12 1.63
N SER A 80 11.01 14.35 2.24
CA SER A 80 12.24 14.92 2.82
C SER A 80 13.27 15.36 1.78
N ASN A 81 13.07 14.99 0.52
CA ASN A 81 13.93 15.39 -0.61
C ASN A 81 13.14 16.16 -1.68
N HIS A 82 11.93 16.66 -1.40
CA HIS A 82 11.13 17.36 -2.39
C HIS A 82 11.77 18.72 -2.76
N PRO A 83 11.95 19.06 -4.06
CA PRO A 83 11.63 18.25 -5.23
C PRO A 83 12.60 17.08 -5.43
N LEU A 84 12.07 15.86 -5.51
CA LEU A 84 12.86 14.65 -5.71
C LEU A 84 13.20 14.50 -7.20
N THR A 85 14.47 14.68 -7.56
CA THR A 85 14.95 14.63 -8.95
C THR A 85 15.61 13.30 -9.30
N PRO A 86 15.61 12.87 -10.59
CA PRO A 86 16.01 11.51 -10.98
C PRO A 86 17.52 11.25 -10.95
N SER A 87 18.33 12.30 -10.81
CA SER A 87 19.78 12.18 -10.66
C SER A 87 20.22 11.99 -9.20
N SER A 88 19.30 12.08 -8.25
CA SER A 88 19.61 12.00 -6.82
C SER A 88 19.66 10.56 -6.35
N LYS A 89 20.55 10.25 -5.39
CA LYS A 89 20.58 8.95 -4.73
C LYS A 89 19.26 8.63 -4.00
N ALA A 90 18.59 9.67 -3.49
CA ALA A 90 17.28 9.55 -2.85
C ALA A 90 16.22 9.02 -3.84
N SER A 91 16.28 9.40 -5.11
CA SER A 91 15.33 8.91 -6.11
C SER A 91 15.48 7.41 -6.37
N GLU A 92 16.70 6.89 -6.35
CA GLU A 92 16.95 5.44 -6.46
C GLU A 92 16.36 4.68 -5.25
N VAL A 93 16.50 5.24 -4.04
CA VAL A 93 15.92 4.67 -2.81
C VAL A 93 14.39 4.67 -2.89
N PHE A 94 13.81 5.81 -3.25
CA PHE A 94 12.36 5.96 -3.44
C PHE A 94 11.81 4.96 -4.45
N GLU A 95 12.37 4.88 -5.67
CA GLU A 95 11.89 3.94 -6.67
C GLU A 95 12.04 2.49 -6.20
N LYS A 96 13.14 2.16 -5.49
CA LYS A 96 13.35 0.83 -4.91
C LYS A 96 12.29 0.48 -3.88
N ASP A 97 11.99 1.37 -2.93
CA ASP A 97 11.02 1.08 -1.87
C ASP A 97 9.60 0.97 -2.45
N MET A 98 9.21 1.84 -3.38
CA MET A 98 7.90 1.75 -4.03
C MET A 98 7.75 0.47 -4.85
N THR A 99 8.78 0.10 -5.62
CA THR A 99 8.74 -1.15 -6.41
C THR A 99 8.76 -2.38 -5.51
N GLU A 100 9.46 -2.37 -4.39
CA GLU A 100 9.45 -3.47 -3.42
C GLU A 100 8.10 -3.59 -2.71
N CYS A 101 7.48 -2.47 -2.32
CA CYS A 101 6.11 -2.43 -1.81
C CYS A 101 5.14 -3.13 -2.76
N ILE A 102 5.15 -2.73 -4.04
CA ILE A 102 4.33 -3.34 -5.09
C ILE A 102 4.65 -4.83 -5.22
N ARG A 103 5.92 -5.21 -5.30
CA ARG A 103 6.36 -6.59 -5.49
C ARG A 103 5.92 -7.51 -4.36
N ILE A 104 5.95 -7.04 -3.11
CA ILE A 104 5.49 -7.81 -1.95
C ILE A 104 3.97 -7.90 -1.97
N ALA A 105 3.29 -6.76 -2.20
CA ALA A 105 1.85 -6.70 -2.24
C ALA A 105 1.22 -7.63 -3.30
N GLU A 106 1.86 -7.75 -4.47
CA GLU A 106 1.36 -8.62 -5.56
C GLU A 106 1.68 -10.10 -5.36
N ARG A 107 2.72 -10.42 -4.59
CA ARG A 107 3.12 -11.81 -4.35
C ARG A 107 2.20 -12.50 -3.35
N ASP A 108 1.69 -11.75 -2.38
CA ASP A 108 0.75 -12.30 -1.40
C ASP A 108 -0.65 -12.37 -2.02
N GLN A 109 -1.20 -13.59 -2.08
CA GLN A 109 -2.53 -13.88 -2.59
C GLN A 109 -3.44 -14.44 -1.48
N ASN A 110 -3.04 -14.30 -0.21
CA ASN A 110 -3.86 -14.67 0.93
C ASN A 110 -5.09 -13.73 1.00
N PRO A 111 -6.32 -14.25 0.88
CA PRO A 111 -7.53 -13.44 0.95
C PRO A 111 -7.63 -12.56 2.21
N ASP A 112 -7.09 -13.03 3.33
CA ASP A 112 -7.15 -12.31 4.61
C ASP A 112 -6.27 -11.04 4.63
N ASN A 113 -5.20 -11.03 3.83
CA ASN A 113 -4.25 -9.91 3.76
C ASN A 113 -4.51 -9.00 2.54
N TYR A 114 -5.23 -9.53 1.56
CA TYR A 114 -5.28 -8.96 0.22
C TYR A 114 -5.76 -7.50 0.20
N ALA A 115 -6.77 -7.15 0.99
CA ALA A 115 -7.27 -5.77 1.05
C ALA A 115 -6.21 -4.78 1.54
N GLU A 116 -5.45 -5.13 2.57
CA GLU A 116 -4.41 -4.27 3.13
C GLU A 116 -3.22 -4.14 2.16
N TYR A 117 -2.85 -5.25 1.53
CA TYR A 117 -1.76 -5.30 0.57
C TYR A 117 -2.12 -4.54 -0.72
N LEU A 118 -3.37 -4.65 -1.18
CA LEU A 118 -3.90 -3.88 -2.29
C LEU A 118 -3.86 -2.38 -2.00
N LEU A 119 -4.16 -1.95 -0.76
CA LEU A 119 -4.09 -0.56 -0.36
C LEU A 119 -2.64 -0.03 -0.43
N ALA A 120 -1.68 -0.79 0.13
CA ALA A 120 -0.26 -0.45 0.03
C ALA A 120 0.23 -0.39 -1.43
N ASN A 121 -0.20 -1.35 -2.26
CA ASN A 121 0.11 -1.42 -3.69
C ASN A 121 -0.35 -0.16 -4.42
N LEU A 122 -1.62 0.23 -4.24
CA LEU A 122 -2.19 1.41 -4.88
C LEU A 122 -1.53 2.71 -4.38
N GLY A 123 -1.21 2.79 -3.09
CA GLY A 123 -0.42 3.90 -2.54
C GLY A 123 0.95 4.04 -3.21
N ALA A 124 1.70 2.95 -3.31
CA ALA A 124 3.03 2.95 -3.92
C ALA A 124 3.00 3.26 -5.43
N ARG A 125 2.00 2.74 -6.15
CA ARG A 125 1.76 3.08 -7.57
C ARG A 125 1.43 4.56 -7.73
N GLY A 126 0.58 5.11 -6.87
CA GLY A 126 0.24 6.52 -6.85
C GLY A 126 1.47 7.42 -6.66
N MET A 127 2.32 7.08 -5.69
CA MET A 127 3.57 7.79 -5.41
C MET A 127 4.55 7.73 -6.60
N LEU A 128 4.73 6.57 -7.24
CA LEU A 128 5.57 6.46 -8.44
C LEU A 128 5.02 7.29 -9.61
N LEU A 129 3.70 7.24 -9.84
CA LEU A 129 3.05 8.03 -10.89
C LEU A 129 3.21 9.53 -10.64
N LEU A 130 3.07 9.98 -9.38
CA LEU A 130 3.34 11.37 -8.98
C LEU A 130 4.79 11.76 -9.30
N TYR A 131 5.76 10.98 -8.83
CA TYR A 131 7.17 11.23 -9.09
C TYR A 131 7.50 11.27 -10.59
N TYR A 132 6.92 10.37 -11.39
CA TYR A 132 7.11 10.37 -12.84
C TYR A 132 6.48 11.60 -13.51
N ALA A 133 5.32 12.05 -13.04
CA ALA A 133 4.66 13.25 -13.54
C ALA A 133 5.50 14.50 -13.22
N ASP A 134 5.95 14.66 -11.97
CA ASP A 134 6.77 15.80 -11.54
C ASP A 134 8.08 15.94 -12.33
N ASN A 135 8.61 14.81 -12.79
CA ASN A 135 9.88 14.74 -13.50
C ASN A 135 9.73 14.55 -15.02
N ASN A 136 8.52 14.69 -15.58
CA ASN A 136 8.24 14.55 -17.00
C ASN A 136 8.66 13.19 -17.61
N LEU A 137 8.62 12.11 -16.83
CA LEU A 137 9.03 10.76 -17.23
C LEU A 137 7.89 10.00 -17.93
N GLN A 138 7.36 10.57 -19.02
CA GLN A 138 6.17 10.07 -19.73
C GLN A 138 6.28 8.61 -20.18
N SER A 139 7.48 8.16 -20.57
CA SER A 139 7.75 6.78 -20.96
C SER A 139 7.51 5.76 -19.83
N LYS A 140 7.60 6.18 -18.57
CA LYS A 140 7.30 5.34 -17.39
C LYS A 140 5.82 5.42 -16.98
N ILE A 141 5.12 6.51 -17.28
CA ILE A 141 3.72 6.73 -16.85
C ILE A 141 2.77 5.76 -17.54
N ASN A 142 2.76 5.72 -18.87
CA ASN A 142 1.79 4.92 -19.63
C ASN A 142 1.74 3.43 -19.23
N PRO A 143 2.86 2.68 -19.18
CA PRO A 143 2.82 1.28 -18.75
C PRO A 143 2.36 1.12 -17.29
N MET A 144 2.71 2.07 -16.42
CA MET A 144 2.31 2.04 -15.03
C MET A 144 0.81 2.31 -14.86
N VAL A 145 0.23 3.28 -15.57
CA VAL A 145 -1.21 3.56 -15.54
C VAL A 145 -2.00 2.32 -16.00
N ILE A 146 -1.58 1.69 -17.11
CA ILE A 146 -2.23 0.49 -17.64
C ILE A 146 -2.20 -0.66 -16.62
N SER A 147 -1.04 -0.92 -16.01
CA SER A 147 -0.92 -2.00 -15.01
C SER A 147 -1.65 -1.68 -13.69
N THR A 148 -1.79 -0.39 -13.35
CA THR A 148 -2.47 0.06 -12.13
C THR A 148 -3.99 -0.09 -12.22
N TYR A 149 -4.56 0.00 -13.43
CA TYR A 149 -6.00 -0.03 -13.65
C TYR A 149 -6.68 -1.28 -13.05
N ARG A 150 -6.07 -2.46 -13.16
CA ARG A 150 -6.62 -3.68 -12.55
C ARG A 150 -6.82 -3.52 -11.05
N TYR A 151 -5.83 -3.00 -10.35
CA TYR A 151 -5.86 -2.82 -8.90
C TYR A 151 -6.86 -1.74 -8.47
N VAL A 152 -7.00 -0.68 -9.26
CA VAL A 152 -8.04 0.34 -9.03
C VAL A 152 -9.44 -0.25 -9.24
N ARG A 153 -9.61 -1.20 -10.17
CA ARG A 153 -10.88 -1.92 -10.34
C ARG A 153 -11.17 -2.84 -9.16
N GLU A 154 -10.16 -3.54 -8.65
CA GLU A 154 -10.28 -4.44 -7.52
C GLU A 154 -10.64 -3.69 -6.22
N SER A 155 -10.14 -2.45 -6.03
CA SER A 155 -10.42 -1.67 -4.82
C SER A 155 -11.89 -1.35 -4.59
N PHE A 156 -12.73 -1.32 -5.64
CA PHE A 156 -14.18 -1.16 -5.50
C PHE A 156 -14.82 -2.23 -4.62
N ASN A 157 -14.21 -3.41 -4.51
CA ASN A 157 -14.71 -4.51 -3.68
C ASN A 157 -14.32 -4.35 -2.20
N TYR A 158 -13.45 -3.40 -1.85
CA TYR A 158 -12.83 -3.30 -0.53
C TYR A 158 -13.08 -1.97 0.18
N SER A 159 -13.84 -1.03 -0.40
CA SER A 159 -14.17 0.26 0.22
C SER A 159 -14.90 0.16 1.57
N THR A 160 -15.58 -0.96 1.84
CA THR A 160 -16.20 -1.23 3.16
C THR A 160 -15.24 -1.87 4.16
N VAL A 161 -14.08 -2.37 3.71
CA VAL A 161 -13.03 -2.96 4.56
C VAL A 161 -12.09 -1.85 5.04
N PHE A 162 -11.54 -1.09 4.09
CA PHE A 162 -10.73 0.10 4.37
C PHE A 162 -11.35 1.34 3.70
N PRO A 163 -11.84 2.33 4.47
CA PRO A 163 -12.40 3.56 3.91
C PRO A 163 -11.43 4.32 3.00
N ASP A 164 -10.12 4.15 3.18
CA ASP A 164 -9.05 4.71 2.36
C ASP A 164 -9.18 4.35 0.87
N PHE A 165 -9.82 3.23 0.54
CA PHE A 165 -10.11 2.89 -0.86
C PHE A 165 -11.04 3.88 -1.55
N ASN A 166 -11.83 4.65 -0.79
CA ASN A 166 -12.69 5.69 -1.36
C ASN A 166 -11.86 6.75 -2.11
N PHE A 167 -10.60 6.99 -1.72
CA PHE A 167 -9.70 7.85 -2.47
C PHE A 167 -9.50 7.34 -3.91
N PHE A 168 -9.11 6.07 -4.07
CA PHE A 168 -8.84 5.49 -5.38
C PHE A 168 -10.11 5.31 -6.22
N THR A 169 -11.20 4.85 -5.61
CA THR A 169 -12.48 4.69 -6.32
C THR A 169 -13.09 6.05 -6.68
N GLY A 170 -12.90 7.06 -5.84
CA GLY A 170 -13.32 8.43 -6.08
C GLY A 170 -12.57 9.05 -7.25
N LEU A 171 -11.23 8.92 -7.27
CA LEU A 171 -10.39 9.32 -8.40
C LEU A 171 -10.83 8.65 -9.70
N TYR A 172 -11.10 7.34 -9.69
CA TYR A 172 -11.62 6.65 -10.88
C TYR A 172 -12.96 7.24 -11.32
N ASN A 173 -13.93 7.32 -10.40
CA ASN A 173 -15.28 7.81 -10.69
C ASN A 173 -15.27 9.22 -11.29
N TYR A 174 -14.42 10.09 -10.76
CA TYR A 174 -14.30 11.47 -11.24
C TYR A 174 -13.53 11.55 -12.57
N TYR A 175 -12.28 11.07 -12.60
CA TYR A 175 -11.39 11.30 -13.75
C TYR A 175 -11.75 10.45 -14.96
N ARG A 176 -12.42 9.30 -14.79
CA ARG A 176 -12.95 8.55 -15.93
C ARG A 176 -13.89 9.42 -16.76
N GLU A 177 -14.72 10.26 -16.15
CA GLU A 177 -15.63 11.14 -16.90
C GLU A 177 -15.00 12.52 -17.19
N ALA A 178 -14.32 13.13 -16.23
CA ALA A 178 -13.78 14.48 -16.38
C ALA A 178 -12.61 14.56 -17.39
N TYR A 179 -11.74 13.55 -17.45
CA TYR A 179 -10.55 13.61 -18.31
C TYR A 179 -10.89 13.58 -19.82
N PRO A 180 -11.78 12.69 -20.32
CA PRO A 180 -12.20 12.73 -21.73
C PRO A 180 -13.11 13.91 -22.09
N GLU A 181 -13.78 14.54 -21.11
CA GLU A 181 -14.49 15.80 -21.31
C GLU A 181 -13.51 16.95 -21.62
N ALA A 182 -12.43 17.05 -20.83
CA ALA A 182 -11.37 18.04 -21.03
C ALA A 182 -10.45 17.71 -22.22
N HIS A 183 -10.26 16.42 -22.53
CA HIS A 183 -9.38 15.94 -23.60
C HIS A 183 -10.12 14.95 -24.52
N PRO A 184 -10.94 15.45 -25.47
CA PRO A 184 -11.83 14.62 -26.29
C PRO A 184 -11.17 13.47 -27.06
N ILE A 185 -9.86 13.55 -27.35
CA ILE A 185 -9.09 12.48 -27.99
C ILE A 185 -9.16 11.16 -27.21
N TYR A 186 -9.33 11.22 -25.89
CA TYR A 186 -9.42 10.03 -25.03
C TYR A 186 -10.83 9.45 -24.91
N LYS A 187 -11.87 10.05 -25.52
CA LYS A 187 -13.26 9.54 -25.43
C LYS A 187 -13.41 8.12 -25.96
N VAL A 188 -12.73 7.80 -27.05
CA VAL A 188 -12.77 6.46 -27.67
C VAL A 188 -12.20 5.43 -26.69
N LEU A 189 -11.04 5.73 -26.11
CA LEU A 189 -10.42 4.86 -25.12
C LEU A 189 -11.34 4.71 -23.90
N ALA A 190 -11.85 5.82 -23.38
CA ALA A 190 -12.72 5.85 -22.22
C ALA A 190 -13.96 4.96 -22.38
N PHE A 191 -14.58 4.92 -23.57
CA PHE A 191 -15.74 4.08 -23.87
C PHE A 191 -15.53 2.57 -23.59
N LEU A 192 -14.28 2.09 -23.63
CA LEU A 192 -13.93 0.70 -23.33
C LEU A 192 -13.90 0.37 -21.83
N PHE A 193 -14.00 1.38 -20.96
CA PHE A 193 -13.97 1.25 -19.51
C PHE A 193 -15.38 1.42 -18.93
N PRO A 194 -15.67 0.79 -17.77
CA PRO A 194 -16.88 1.11 -17.02
C PRO A 194 -17.05 2.61 -16.80
N LYS A 195 -18.30 3.05 -16.74
CA LYS A 195 -18.61 4.46 -16.47
C LYS A 195 -18.24 4.81 -15.02
N GLY A 196 -17.75 6.02 -14.84
CA GLY A 196 -17.64 6.67 -13.54
C GLY A 196 -18.89 7.48 -13.20
N ASP A 197 -18.85 8.12 -12.05
CA ASP A 197 -19.85 9.08 -11.57
C ASP A 197 -19.12 10.24 -10.90
N LYS A 198 -19.12 11.43 -11.54
CA LYS A 198 -18.37 12.59 -11.04
C LYS A 198 -18.84 13.05 -9.67
N VAL A 199 -20.15 12.96 -9.38
CA VAL A 199 -20.71 13.38 -8.09
C VAL A 199 -20.26 12.42 -7.00
N LYS A 200 -20.37 11.11 -7.26
CA LYS A 200 -19.85 10.08 -6.34
C LYS A 200 -18.34 10.16 -6.17
N GLY A 201 -17.61 10.65 -7.17
CA GLY A 201 -16.16 10.79 -7.13
C GLY A 201 -15.64 11.87 -6.17
N ILE A 202 -16.49 12.83 -5.78
CA ILE A 202 -16.13 13.97 -4.93
C ILE A 202 -16.96 14.07 -3.64
N ALA A 203 -17.86 13.11 -3.41
CA ALA A 203 -18.69 13.00 -2.22
C ALA A 203 -17.93 12.30 -1.09
#